data_AF-Q84DL3-F1
#
_entry.id   AF-Q84DL3-F1
#
_cell.length_a   1.000
_cell.length_b   1.000
_cell.length_c   1.000
_cell.angle_alpha   90.00
_cell.angle_beta   90.00
_cell.angle_gamma   90.00
#
_symmetry.space_group_name_H-M   'P 1'
#
loop_
_entity.id
_entity.type
_entity.pdbx_description
1 polymer ?
#
loop_
_entity_poly.entity_id
_entity_poly.type
_entity_poly.pdbx_seq_one_letter_code
_entity_poly.pdbx_strand_id
1 'polypeptide(L)'
;VVHLWVEGVWELIMGSMLAFVLIKITGVDREVVEKWLYVIIAMALITGIIGTGHHFFWIGAPTVWLWLGSIFSALEPLPFFAMVLFALNMVNRRRREHPNKAASLWAIGTTVTAFLGAGVWGFLHTLAPVNYYTHGSQL
;
A
#
# COMPACT_ATOMS: atom_id res chain seq x y z
N VAL A 1 0.09 17.67 -1.56
CA VAL A 1 1.19 17.38 -0.61
C VAL A 1 0.84 16.21 0.30
N VAL A 2 -0.34 16.16 0.94
CA VAL A 2 -0.67 15.04 1.85
C VAL A 2 -0.75 13.69 1.12
N HIS A 3 -1.76 13.45 0.28
CA HIS A 3 -1.94 12.16 -0.40
C HIS A 3 -0.72 11.77 -1.28
N LEU A 4 -0.45 12.48 -2.38
CA LEU A 4 0.61 12.03 -3.30
C LEU A 4 2.05 12.07 -2.75
N TRP A 5 2.39 13.02 -1.88
CA TRP A 5 3.76 13.10 -1.35
C TRP A 5 3.93 12.33 -0.05
N VAL A 6 3.00 12.42 0.91
CA VAL A 6 3.13 11.63 2.15
C VAL A 6 2.81 10.16 1.88
N GLU A 7 1.72 9.85 1.20
CA GLU A 7 1.31 8.46 0.95
C GLU A 7 2.10 7.89 -0.23
N GLY A 8 1.94 8.47 -1.42
CA GLY A 8 2.56 7.95 -2.63
C GLY A 8 4.09 7.84 -2.57
N VAL A 9 4.81 8.91 -2.25
CA VAL A 9 6.29 8.87 -2.26
C VAL A 9 6.85 7.97 -1.15
N TRP A 10 6.31 8.03 0.07
CA TRP A 10 6.85 7.20 1.16
C TRP A 10 6.54 5.72 0.96
N GLU A 11 5.41 5.36 0.33
CA GLU A 11 5.13 3.99 -0.06
C GLU A 11 6.18 3.44 -1.03
N LEU A 12 6.58 4.22 -2.03
CA LEU A 12 7.60 3.81 -3.00
C LEU A 12 8.97 3.63 -2.31
N ILE A 13 9.33 4.55 -1.41
CA ILE A 13 10.57 4.45 -0.62
C ILE A 13 10.51 3.21 0.28
N MET A 14 9.40 3.01 1.00
CA MET A 14 9.22 1.89 1.92
C MET A 14 9.23 0.55 1.18
N GLY A 15 8.55 0.45 0.03
CA GLY A 15 8.58 -0.73 -0.84
C GLY A 15 10.00 -1.06 -1.31
N SER A 16 10.79 -0.04 -1.67
CA SER A 16 12.20 -0.21 -2.05
C SER A 16 13.07 -0.68 -0.88
N MET A 17 12.87 -0.13 0.31
CA MET A 17 13.55 -0.56 1.54
C MET A 17 13.16 -1.99 1.93
N LEU A 18 11.88 -2.33 1.85
CA LEU A 18 11.36 -3.67 2.11
C LEU A 18 11.97 -4.69 1.15
N ALA A 19 11.99 -4.40 -0.15
CA ALA A 19 12.61 -5.24 -1.16
C ALA A 19 14.11 -5.46 -0.87
N PHE A 20 14.85 -4.39 -0.55
CA PHE A 20 16.25 -4.49 -0.14
C PHE A 20 16.43 -5.41 1.07
N VAL A 21 15.64 -5.19 2.13
CA VAL A 21 15.69 -6.00 3.35
C VAL A 21 15.41 -7.46 3.03
N LEU A 22 14.36 -7.75 2.26
CA LEU A 22 13.99 -9.11 1.88
C LEU A 22 15.10 -9.80 1.08
N ILE A 23 15.74 -9.13 0.11
CA ILE A 23 16.93 -9.68 -0.60
C ILE A 23 18.02 -10.04 0.41
N LYS A 24 18.33 -9.14 1.36
CA LYS A 24 19.42 -9.33 2.32
C LYS A 24 19.15 -10.40 3.37
N ILE A 25 17.90 -10.60 3.81
CA ILE A 25 17.63 -11.56 4.89
C ILE A 25 17.18 -12.93 4.37
N THR A 26 16.54 -13.00 3.20
CA THR A 26 15.99 -14.27 2.68
C THR A 26 16.96 -14.98 1.75
N GLY A 27 17.81 -14.23 1.02
CA GLY A 27 18.65 -14.79 -0.03
C GLY A 27 17.88 -15.25 -1.28
N VAL A 28 16.62 -14.83 -1.43
CA VAL A 28 15.86 -15.00 -2.68
C VAL A 28 16.51 -14.18 -3.79
N ASP A 29 16.47 -14.70 -5.02
CA ASP A 29 17.05 -14.05 -6.19
C ASP A 29 16.46 -12.65 -6.39
N ARG A 30 17.35 -11.68 -6.60
CA ARG A 30 17.00 -10.26 -6.77
C ARG A 30 15.96 -10.05 -7.86
N GLU A 31 16.07 -10.77 -8.98
CA GLU A 31 15.14 -10.68 -10.11
C GLU A 31 13.69 -10.98 -9.69
N VAL A 32 13.48 -11.96 -8.79
CA VAL A 32 12.14 -12.30 -8.30
C VAL A 32 11.60 -11.17 -7.44
N VAL A 33 12.42 -10.65 -6.53
CA VAL A 33 12.03 -9.56 -5.62
C VAL A 33 11.71 -8.28 -6.40
N GLU A 34 12.52 -7.93 -7.39
CA GLU A 34 12.30 -6.73 -8.21
C GLU A 34 11.04 -6.83 -9.06
N LYS A 35 10.73 -8.00 -9.64
CA LYS A 35 9.47 -8.19 -10.37
C LYS A 35 8.25 -7.97 -9.48
N TRP A 36 8.28 -8.50 -8.25
CA TRP A 36 7.24 -8.20 -7.26
C TRP A 36 7.14 -6.71 -6.96
N LEU A 37 8.28 -6.06 -6.69
CA LEU A 37 8.33 -4.63 -6.38
C LEU A 37 7.75 -3.78 -7.51
N TYR A 38 8.12 -4.04 -8.77
CA TYR A 38 7.61 -3.27 -9.91
C TYR A 38 6.10 -3.40 -10.08
N VAL A 39 5.55 -4.60 -9.92
CA VAL A 39 4.09 -4.82 -10.00
C VAL A 39 3.38 -4.07 -8.88
N ILE A 40 3.90 -4.12 -7.65
CA ILE A 40 3.33 -3.40 -6.50
C ILE A 40 3.37 -1.89 -6.70
N ILE A 41 4.52 -1.34 -7.12
CA ILE A 41 4.66 0.09 -7.39
C ILE A 41 3.72 0.54 -8.51
N ALA A 42 3.61 -0.24 -9.58
CA ALA A 42 2.70 0.08 -10.67
C ALA A 42 1.24 0.13 -10.19
N MET A 43 0.80 -0.84 -9.39
CA MET A 43 -0.53 -0.82 -8.79
C MET A 43 -0.72 0.41 -7.90
N ALA A 44 0.20 0.67 -6.97
CA ALA A 44 0.13 1.81 -6.06
C ALA A 44 0.02 3.15 -6.80
N LEU A 45 0.80 3.35 -7.88
CA LEU A 45 0.74 4.58 -8.66
C LEU A 45 -0.55 4.70 -9.48
N ILE A 46 -0.97 3.62 -10.15
CA ILE A 46 -2.19 3.64 -10.97
C ILE A 46 -3.41 3.93 -10.10
N THR A 47 -3.49 3.33 -8.91
CA THR A 47 -4.60 3.53 -7.98
C THR A 47 -4.50 4.87 -7.27
N GLY A 48 -3.38 5.18 -6.59
CA GLY A 48 -3.26 6.36 -5.73
C GLY A 48 -3.24 7.70 -6.46
N ILE A 49 -2.71 7.77 -7.70
CA ILE A 49 -2.68 9.04 -8.44
C ILE A 49 -4.09 9.57 -8.71
N ILE A 50 -5.00 8.70 -9.17
CA ILE A 50 -6.39 9.09 -9.43
C ILE A 50 -7.23 8.97 -8.15
N GLY A 51 -6.89 8.03 -7.27
CA GLY A 51 -7.56 7.79 -5.99
C GLY A 51 -7.44 8.94 -5.00
N THR A 52 -6.46 9.83 -5.17
CA THR A 52 -6.42 11.18 -4.55
C THR A 52 -7.78 11.89 -4.61
N GLY A 53 -8.57 11.61 -5.66
CA GLY A 53 -9.95 12.07 -5.85
C GLY A 53 -10.89 11.84 -4.67
N HIS A 54 -10.66 10.84 -3.81
CA HIS A 54 -11.50 10.59 -2.64
C HIS A 54 -11.45 11.70 -1.58
N HIS A 55 -10.47 12.60 -1.66
CA HIS A 55 -10.41 13.82 -0.83
C HIS A 55 -11.23 14.98 -1.41
N PHE A 56 -11.72 14.85 -2.63
CA PHE A 56 -12.40 15.93 -3.34
C PHE A 56 -13.92 15.85 -3.25
N PHE A 57 -14.48 14.78 -2.67
CA PHE A 57 -15.92 14.51 -2.69
C PHE A 57 -16.78 15.68 -2.18
N TRP A 58 -16.36 16.35 -1.10
CA TRP A 58 -17.20 17.30 -0.37
C TRP A 58 -16.61 18.72 -0.25
N ILE A 59 -15.58 19.02 -1.05
CA ILE A 59 -14.90 20.33 -1.02
C ILE A 59 -15.32 21.27 -2.18
N GLY A 60 -16.39 20.92 -2.89
CA GLY A 60 -16.90 21.69 -4.04
C GLY A 60 -16.25 21.37 -5.39
N ALA A 61 -15.53 20.26 -5.51
CA ALA A 61 -14.97 19.80 -6.78
C ALA A 61 -16.06 19.22 -7.72
N PRO A 62 -15.80 19.12 -9.04
CA PRO A 62 -16.76 18.54 -9.99
C PRO A 62 -17.17 17.10 -9.62
N THR A 63 -18.44 16.76 -9.89
CA THR A 63 -19.05 15.47 -9.51
C THR A 63 -18.40 14.23 -10.13
N VAL A 64 -17.59 14.40 -11.18
CA VAL A 64 -16.77 13.32 -11.75
C VAL A 64 -15.87 12.66 -10.69
N TRP A 65 -15.42 13.42 -9.69
CA TRP A 65 -14.57 12.91 -8.63
C TRP A 65 -15.28 11.96 -7.69
N LEU A 66 -16.61 12.07 -7.52
CA LEU A 66 -17.37 11.08 -6.75
C LEU A 66 -17.19 9.67 -7.33
N TRP A 67 -17.10 9.57 -8.66
CA TRP A 67 -16.89 8.30 -9.36
C TRP A 67 -15.43 7.91 -9.43
N LEU A 68 -14.57 8.79 -9.96
CA LEU A 68 -13.15 8.48 -10.14
C LEU A 68 -12.45 8.24 -8.81
N GLY A 69 -12.71 9.09 -7.82
CA GLY A 69 -12.20 8.93 -6.46
C GLY A 69 -12.62 7.59 -5.89
N SER A 70 -13.92 7.27 -5.88
CA SER A 70 -14.42 6.01 -5.32
C SER A 70 -13.86 4.77 -6.04
N ILE A 71 -13.74 4.78 -7.36
CA ILE A 71 -13.25 3.62 -8.13
C ILE A 71 -11.76 3.39 -7.85
N PHE A 72 -10.94 4.42 -7.96
CA PHE A 72 -9.49 4.26 -7.86
C PHE A 72 -9.04 4.09 -6.41
N SER A 73 -9.67 4.78 -5.45
CA SER A 73 -9.37 4.58 -4.03
C SER A 73 -9.86 3.23 -3.50
N ALA A 74 -10.92 2.66 -4.08
CA ALA A 74 -11.34 1.29 -3.77
C ALA A 74 -10.33 0.22 -4.21
N LEU A 75 -9.43 0.55 -5.16
CA LEU A 75 -8.39 -0.35 -5.63
C LEU A 75 -7.07 -0.21 -4.84
N GLU A 76 -6.87 0.87 -4.10
CA GLU A 76 -5.67 1.11 -3.28
C GLU A 76 -5.37 0.04 -2.22
N PRO A 77 -6.33 -0.73 -1.66
CA PRO A 77 -6.00 -1.85 -0.78
C PRO A 77 -5.24 -3.00 -1.48
N LEU A 78 -5.33 -3.11 -2.81
CA LEU A 78 -4.68 -4.18 -3.58
C LEU A 78 -3.15 -4.19 -3.48
N PRO A 79 -2.42 -3.07 -3.71
CA PRO A 79 -0.98 -3.02 -3.51
C PRO A 79 -0.57 -3.36 -2.07
N PHE A 80 -1.30 -2.90 -1.05
CA PHE A 80 -1.00 -3.26 0.34
C PHE A 80 -1.19 -4.76 0.62
N PHE A 81 -2.27 -5.36 0.12
CA PHE A 81 -2.47 -6.80 0.24
C PHE A 81 -1.38 -7.58 -0.50
N ALA A 82 -1.00 -7.14 -1.70
CA ALA A 82 0.10 -7.72 -2.46
C ALA A 82 1.43 -7.62 -1.72
N MET A 83 1.69 -6.54 -0.97
CA MET A 83 2.88 -6.41 -0.11
C MET A 83 2.91 -7.46 1.01
N VAL A 84 1.76 -7.78 1.63
CA VAL A 84 1.67 -8.85 2.64
C VAL A 84 2.06 -10.20 2.02
N LEU A 85 1.45 -10.53 0.87
CA LEU A 85 1.76 -11.76 0.15
C LEU A 85 3.22 -11.82 -0.27
N PHE A 86 3.76 -10.70 -0.77
CA PHE A 86 5.15 -10.56 -1.15
C PHE A 86 6.10 -10.85 0.02
N ALA A 87 5.94 -10.18 1.16
CA ALA A 87 6.80 -10.37 2.32
C ALA A 87 6.74 -11.80 2.87
N LEU A 88 5.53 -12.36 3.02
CA LEU A 88 5.34 -13.74 3.46
C LEU A 88 5.97 -14.74 2.48
N ASN A 89 5.77 -14.54 1.17
CA ASN A 89 6.33 -15.42 0.15
C ASN A 89 7.86 -15.41 0.16
N MET A 90 8.49 -14.23 0.25
CA MET A 90 9.95 -14.11 0.30
C MET A 90 10.53 -14.77 1.56
N VAL A 91 9.90 -14.57 2.72
CA VAL A 91 10.36 -15.18 3.98
C VAL A 91 10.18 -16.70 3.98
N ASN A 92 9.09 -17.21 3.40
CA ASN A 92 8.83 -18.65 3.29
C ASN A 92 9.76 -19.33 2.29
N ARG A 93 10.19 -18.64 1.24
CA ARG A 93 11.14 -19.13 0.22
C ARG A 93 12.60 -18.82 0.54
N ARG A 94 12.91 -18.48 1.80
CA ARG A 94 14.28 -18.14 2.20
C ARG A 94 15.24 -19.29 1.89
N ARG A 95 16.39 -18.95 1.32
CA ARG A 95 17.49 -19.88 1.02
C ARG A 95 18.62 -19.83 2.06
N ARG A 96 18.53 -18.90 3.01
CA ARG A 96 19.46 -18.77 4.14
C ARG A 96 18.75 -18.41 5.42
N GLU A 97 19.37 -18.77 6.53
CA GLU A 97 18.94 -18.33 7.85
C GLU A 97 19.76 -17.12 8.28
N HIS A 98 19.14 -15.94 8.22
CA HIS A 98 19.79 -14.70 8.66
C HIS A 98 19.62 -14.52 10.17
N PRO A 99 20.68 -14.10 10.91
CA PRO A 99 20.62 -13.95 12.36
C PRO A 99 19.74 -12.77 12.82
N ASN A 100 19.58 -11.74 11.98
CA ASN A 100 18.73 -10.59 12.30
C ASN A 100 17.23 -10.93 12.16
N LYS A 101 16.65 -11.51 13.22
CA LYS A 101 15.21 -11.83 13.29
C LYS A 101 14.32 -10.59 13.38
N ALA A 102 14.82 -9.49 13.94
CA ALA A 102 14.09 -8.23 14.03
C ALA A 102 13.78 -7.67 12.63
N ALA A 103 14.72 -7.76 11.68
CA ALA A 103 14.49 -7.36 10.29
C ALA A 103 13.40 -8.20 9.61
N SER A 104 13.35 -9.51 9.85
CA SER A 104 12.28 -10.38 9.32
C SER A 104 10.92 -10.05 9.93
N LEU A 105 10.88 -9.82 11.25
CA LEU A 105 9.67 -9.42 11.96
C LEU A 105 9.15 -8.08 11.45
N TRP A 106 10.05 -7.10 11.28
CA TRP A 106 9.70 -5.80 10.71
C TRP A 106 9.18 -5.94 9.27
N ALA A 107 9.86 -6.71 8.42
CA ALA A 107 9.47 -6.87 7.02
C ALA A 107 8.06 -7.46 6.86
N ILE A 108 7.68 -8.44 7.68
CA ILE A 108 6.32 -8.99 7.66
C ILE A 108 5.36 -8.02 8.37
N GLY A 109 5.68 -7.62 9.60
CA GLY A 109 4.82 -6.80 10.45
C GLY A 109 4.43 -5.48 9.79
N THR A 110 5.38 -4.79 9.16
CA THR A 110 5.09 -3.51 8.49
C THR A 110 4.08 -3.66 7.36
N THR A 111 4.14 -4.76 6.59
CA THR A 111 3.17 -4.98 5.49
C THR A 111 1.79 -5.32 6.02
N VAL A 112 1.70 -6.13 7.09
CA VAL A 112 0.43 -6.48 7.72
C VAL A 112 -0.23 -5.25 8.35
N THR A 113 0.55 -4.44 9.09
CA THR A 113 0.04 -3.21 9.69
C THR A 113 -0.36 -2.20 8.61
N ALA A 114 0.39 -2.08 7.52
CA ALA A 114 0.01 -1.21 6.40
C ALA A 114 -1.30 -1.66 5.74
N PHE A 115 -1.48 -2.97 5.50
CA PHE A 115 -2.73 -3.49 4.94
C PHE A 115 -3.92 -3.31 5.90
N LEU A 116 -3.75 -3.54 7.21
CA LEU A 116 -4.83 -3.32 8.15
C LEU A 116 -5.16 -1.83 8.29
N GLY A 117 -4.17 -0.97 8.44
CA GLY A 117 -4.37 0.47 8.60
C GLY A 117 -4.88 1.15 7.32
N ALA A 118 -4.07 1.16 6.26
CA ALA A 118 -4.45 1.83 5.02
C ALA A 118 -5.44 1.00 4.20
N GLY A 119 -5.18 -0.30 4.05
CA GLY A 119 -6.00 -1.17 3.20
C GLY A 119 -7.40 -1.43 3.75
N VAL A 120 -7.54 -1.86 5.01
CA VAL A 120 -8.84 -2.20 5.60
C VAL A 120 -9.50 -0.96 6.17
N TRP A 121 -8.85 -0.27 7.11
CA TRP A 121 -9.45 0.90 7.78
C TRP A 121 -9.66 2.07 6.81
N GLY A 122 -8.71 2.34 5.92
CA GLY A 122 -8.90 3.33 4.86
C GLY A 122 -10.08 2.99 3.94
N PHE A 123 -10.21 1.72 3.53
CA PHE A 123 -11.32 1.30 2.66
C PHE A 123 -12.70 1.46 3.32
N LEU A 124 -12.81 1.26 4.63
CA LEU A 124 -14.08 1.41 5.36
C LEU A 124 -14.74 2.79 5.15
N HIS A 125 -13.97 3.82 4.81
CA HIS A 125 -14.49 5.17 4.61
C HIS A 125 -14.31 5.73 3.20
N THR A 126 -13.74 4.95 2.26
CA THR A 126 -13.23 5.49 0.99
C THR A 126 -14.31 5.76 -0.07
N LEU A 127 -15.45 5.03 0.00
CA LEU A 127 -16.52 5.15 -0.99
C LEU A 127 -17.37 6.39 -0.72
N ALA A 128 -17.67 7.19 -1.75
CA ALA A 128 -18.44 8.43 -1.59
C ALA A 128 -19.76 8.26 -0.78
N PRO A 129 -20.61 7.25 -1.00
CA PRO A 129 -21.83 7.09 -0.20
C PRO A 129 -21.58 6.88 1.30
N VAL A 130 -20.48 6.21 1.66
CA VAL A 130 -20.09 6.00 3.06
C VAL A 130 -19.40 7.25 3.60
N ASN A 131 -18.46 7.81 2.82
CA ASN A 131 -17.72 9.01 3.16
C ASN A 131 -18.65 10.19 3.44
N TYR A 132 -19.80 10.28 2.77
CA TYR A 132 -20.81 11.31 3.04
C TYR A 132 -21.21 11.40 4.53
N TYR A 133 -21.23 10.28 5.23
CA TYR A 133 -21.56 10.22 6.66
C TYR A 133 -20.32 10.22 7.57
N THR A 134 -19.19 9.71 7.10
CA THR A 134 -17.97 9.56 7.91
C THR A 134 -16.98 10.72 7.74
N HIS A 135 -17.18 11.60 6.77
CA HIS A 135 -16.29 12.73 6.52
C HIS A 135 -16.20 13.67 7.73
N GLY A 136 -14.97 13.93 8.18
CA GLY A 136 -14.73 14.78 9.36
C GLY A 136 -15.16 14.15 10.70
N SER A 137 -15.40 12.83 10.73
CA SER A 137 -15.71 12.08 11.95
C SER A 137 -14.44 11.55 12.63
N GLN A 138 -14.59 10.70 13.66
CA GLN A 138 -13.49 10.04 14.38
C GLN A 138 -13.08 8.69 13.78
N LEU A 139 -13.67 8.31 12.64
CA LEU A 139 -13.27 7.14 11.85
C LEU A 139 -12.05 7.43 10.99
#